data_AF-A0A5C7PL38-F1
#
_entry.id   AF-A0A5C7PL38-F1
#
_cell.length_a   1.000
_cell.length_b   1.000
_cell.length_c   1.000
_cell.angle_alpha   90.00
_cell.angle_beta   90.00
_cell.angle_gamma   90.00
#
_symmetry.space_group_name_H-M   'P 1'
#
loop_
_entity.id
_entity.type
_entity.pdbx_description
1 polymer ?
#
loop_
_entity_poly.entity_id
_entity_poly.type
_entity_poly.pdbx_seq_one_letter_code
_entity_poly.pdbx_strand_id
1 'polypeptide(L)'
;MADGLDPPKSLGALVVYQGRGRPSSFTWEIAEEMCERLSIGESLNAILKSAHMPDYKTVMRWVVTDDEKKKPYLKEFRQKYARAREAQAEYYVDLLHEIAADGRNDYYTDEDGKLRVDHENIARSKLRIDTIKFTAAKLRPKKYADRIPIVNDDEPIDGGELTSASDEINERERGRRIAFAMARGLQAIDAQGEKA
;
A
#
# COMPACT_ATOMS: atom_id res chain seq x y z
N MET A 1 18.88 -36.87 -17.60
CA MET A 1 17.45 -37.25 -17.59
C MET A 1 16.76 -36.28 -16.66
N ALA A 2 16.27 -35.18 -17.22
CA ALA A 2 15.61 -34.09 -16.50
C ALA A 2 14.13 -34.44 -16.39
N ASP A 3 13.79 -35.18 -15.34
CA ASP A 3 12.42 -35.60 -15.07
C ASP A 3 11.93 -34.85 -13.83
N GLY A 4 10.89 -34.02 -13.98
CA GLY A 4 10.09 -33.48 -12.86
C GLY A 4 10.46 -32.11 -12.29
N LEU A 5 10.45 -31.03 -13.09
CA LEU A 5 10.65 -29.65 -12.57
C LEU A 5 9.38 -28.82 -12.36
N ASP A 6 8.20 -29.33 -12.71
CA ASP A 6 6.94 -28.62 -12.51
C ASP A 6 6.10 -29.26 -11.39
N PRO A 7 5.56 -28.47 -10.45
CA PRO A 7 4.56 -28.99 -9.53
C PRO A 7 3.39 -29.56 -10.35
N PRO A 8 2.75 -30.64 -9.86
CA PRO A 8 1.71 -31.30 -10.64
C PRO A 8 0.66 -30.28 -11.05
N LYS A 9 0.40 -30.21 -12.37
CA LYS A 9 -0.80 -29.55 -12.88
C LYS A 9 -1.99 -30.22 -12.19
N SER A 10 -2.81 -29.44 -11.52
CA SER A 10 -4.10 -29.95 -11.04
C SER A 10 -4.83 -30.61 -12.21
N LEU A 11 -5.51 -31.73 -11.98
CA LEU A 11 -6.20 -32.52 -13.02
C LEU A 11 -7.44 -31.81 -13.62
N GLY A 12 -7.41 -30.48 -13.77
CA GLY A 12 -8.49 -29.66 -14.28
C GLY A 12 -9.19 -28.83 -13.20
N ALA A 13 -9.87 -27.77 -13.66
CA ALA A 13 -10.64 -26.85 -12.82
C ALA A 13 -11.56 -27.64 -11.87
N LEU A 14 -11.46 -27.38 -10.56
CA LEU A 14 -12.20 -28.07 -9.48
C LEU A 14 -11.72 -29.47 -9.08
N VAL A 15 -10.43 -29.82 -9.21
CA VAL A 15 -9.92 -30.98 -8.47
C VAL A 15 -9.90 -30.64 -6.99
N VAL A 16 -11.01 -30.97 -6.34
CA VAL A 16 -11.19 -31.09 -4.90
C VAL A 16 -9.94 -31.79 -4.36
N TYR A 17 -9.16 -31.06 -3.57
CA TYR A 17 -8.03 -31.61 -2.85
C TYR A 17 -8.52 -32.87 -2.10
N GLN A 18 -8.08 -34.04 -2.53
CA GLN A 18 -8.54 -35.35 -2.02
C GLN A 18 -8.07 -35.63 -0.57
N GLY A 19 -7.37 -34.67 0.06
CA GLY A 19 -6.95 -34.74 1.45
C GLY A 19 -8.06 -34.31 2.41
N ARG A 20 -8.11 -34.92 3.59
CA ARG A 20 -8.91 -34.40 4.71
C ARG A 20 -8.37 -33.02 5.14
N GLY A 21 -9.06 -31.95 4.76
CA GLY A 21 -8.76 -30.58 5.18
C GLY A 21 -8.41 -29.62 4.03
N ARG A 22 -8.08 -28.37 4.39
CA ARG A 22 -7.67 -27.36 3.40
C ARG A 22 -6.41 -27.78 2.64
N PRO A 23 -6.26 -27.41 1.35
CA PRO A 23 -5.08 -27.71 0.58
C PRO A 23 -3.81 -27.19 1.24
N SER A 24 -2.79 -28.04 1.33
CA SER A 24 -1.47 -27.67 1.85
C SER A 24 -0.34 -27.79 0.82
N SER A 25 -0.57 -28.55 -0.24
CA SER A 25 0.34 -28.74 -1.36
C SER A 25 0.27 -27.56 -2.31
N PHE A 26 1.42 -27.19 -2.88
CA PHE A 26 1.48 -26.15 -3.89
C PHE A 26 1.06 -26.72 -5.26
N THR A 27 0.14 -26.05 -5.94
CA THR A 27 -0.19 -26.28 -7.34
C THR A 27 -0.18 -24.94 -8.07
N TRP A 28 0.12 -24.97 -9.37
CA TRP A 28 0.23 -23.74 -10.15
C TRP A 28 -1.12 -23.07 -10.35
N GLU A 29 -2.20 -23.84 -10.47
CA GLU A 29 -3.55 -23.33 -10.69
C GLU A 29 -4.07 -22.53 -9.49
N ILE A 30 -3.84 -23.01 -8.27
CA ILE A 30 -4.17 -22.27 -7.04
C ILE A 30 -3.33 -20.99 -6.96
N ALA A 31 -2.05 -21.09 -7.29
CA ALA A 31 -1.14 -19.96 -7.27
C ALA A 31 -1.53 -18.87 -8.28
N GLU A 32 -1.92 -19.27 -9.49
CA GLU A 32 -2.37 -18.38 -10.55
C GLU A 32 -3.73 -17.75 -10.24
N GLU A 33 -4.74 -18.52 -9.82
CA GLU A 33 -6.04 -17.98 -9.41
C GLU A 33 -5.87 -16.95 -8.29
N MET A 34 -5.03 -17.25 -7.29
CA MET A 34 -4.74 -16.33 -6.20
C MET A 34 -4.07 -15.05 -6.70
N CYS A 35 -3.08 -15.15 -7.60
CA CYS A 35 -2.40 -13.97 -8.14
C CYS A 35 -3.33 -13.12 -9.01
N GLU A 36 -4.19 -13.75 -9.81
CA GLU A 36 -5.20 -13.07 -10.63
C GLU A 36 -6.18 -12.29 -9.76
N ARG A 37 -6.79 -12.94 -8.76
CA ARG A 37 -7.72 -12.30 -7.83
C ARG A 37 -7.07 -11.18 -7.00
N LEU A 38 -5.81 -11.37 -6.59
CA LEU A 38 -5.05 -10.32 -5.92
C LEU A 38 -4.88 -9.09 -6.83
N SER A 39 -4.54 -9.31 -8.10
CA SER A 39 -4.25 -8.23 -9.05
C SER A 39 -5.46 -7.33 -9.31
N ILE A 40 -6.68 -7.86 -9.20
CA ILE A 40 -7.95 -7.12 -9.33
C ILE A 40 -8.47 -6.57 -7.98
N GLY A 41 -7.61 -6.44 -6.98
CA GLY A 41 -7.93 -5.75 -5.72
C GLY A 41 -8.53 -6.60 -4.62
N GLU A 42 -8.81 -7.89 -4.84
CA GLU A 42 -9.33 -8.75 -3.78
C GLU A 42 -8.28 -8.96 -2.68
N SER A 43 -8.67 -8.81 -1.41
CA SER A 43 -7.74 -9.05 -0.31
C SER A 43 -7.35 -10.53 -0.22
N LEU A 44 -6.11 -10.83 0.17
CA LEU A 44 -5.68 -12.20 0.38
C LEU A 44 -6.61 -12.96 1.34
N ASN A 45 -7.08 -12.31 2.41
CA ASN A 45 -8.00 -12.93 3.36
C ASN A 45 -9.34 -13.31 2.71
N ALA A 46 -9.87 -12.48 1.81
CA ALA A 46 -11.10 -12.79 1.09
C ALA A 46 -10.89 -13.96 0.12
N ILE A 47 -9.79 -13.95 -0.64
CA ILE A 47 -9.43 -15.03 -1.57
C ILE A 47 -9.38 -16.37 -0.83
N LEU A 48 -8.66 -16.39 0.29
CA LEU A 48 -8.45 -17.60 1.09
C LEU A 48 -9.71 -18.05 1.83
N LYS A 49 -10.85 -17.33 1.82
CA LYS A 49 -12.11 -17.89 2.36
C LYS A 49 -12.69 -18.99 1.46
N SER A 50 -12.30 -19.05 0.18
CA SER A 50 -12.75 -20.07 -0.76
C SER A 50 -12.34 -21.47 -0.28
N ALA A 51 -13.21 -22.48 -0.44
CA ALA A 51 -13.01 -23.81 0.14
C ALA A 51 -11.79 -24.55 -0.46
N HIS A 52 -11.50 -24.30 -1.75
CA HIS A 52 -10.36 -24.87 -2.48
C HIS A 52 -9.07 -24.09 -2.31
N MET A 53 -9.06 -23.02 -1.51
CA MET A 53 -7.87 -22.21 -1.26
C MET A 53 -7.11 -22.68 -0.01
N PRO A 54 -5.77 -22.59 -0.04
CA PRO A 54 -4.94 -22.94 1.11
C PRO A 54 -5.20 -22.00 2.30
N ASP A 55 -4.71 -22.40 3.47
CA ASP A 55 -4.70 -21.52 4.64
C ASP A 55 -3.65 -20.39 4.49
N TYR A 56 -3.86 -19.27 5.19
CA TYR A 56 -2.96 -18.13 5.20
C TYR A 56 -1.51 -18.52 5.56
N LYS A 57 -1.33 -19.38 6.56
CA LYS A 57 0.00 -19.85 6.98
C LYS A 57 0.71 -20.62 5.87
N THR A 58 -0.04 -21.37 5.07
CA THR A 58 0.49 -22.12 3.94
C THR A 58 0.97 -21.18 2.83
N VAL A 59 0.18 -20.15 2.50
CA VAL A 59 0.57 -19.14 1.50
C VAL A 59 1.80 -18.36 1.96
N MET A 60 1.82 -17.88 3.21
CA MET A 60 2.99 -17.16 3.73
C MET A 60 4.25 -18.02 3.73
N ARG A 61 4.12 -19.32 4.01
CA ARG A 61 5.24 -20.25 3.85
C ARG A 61 5.74 -20.29 2.41
N TRP A 62 4.87 -20.34 1.40
CA TRP A 62 5.30 -20.33 -0.01
C TRP A 62 5.99 -19.01 -0.40
N VAL A 63 5.55 -17.89 0.15
CA VAL A 63 6.11 -16.56 -0.13
C VAL A 63 7.45 -16.34 0.57
N VAL A 64 7.60 -16.79 1.82
CA VAL A 64 8.78 -16.50 2.66
C VAL A 64 9.87 -17.58 2.56
N THR A 65 9.51 -18.82 2.25
CA THR A 65 10.50 -19.92 2.18
C THR A 65 11.45 -19.72 1.01
N ASP A 66 12.74 -19.62 1.30
CA ASP A 66 13.80 -19.53 0.30
C ASP A 66 14.63 -20.83 0.23
N ASP A 67 13.97 -21.92 -0.19
CA ASP A 67 14.64 -23.21 -0.43
C ASP A 67 14.61 -23.52 -1.93
N GLU A 68 15.40 -22.76 -2.70
CA GLU A 68 15.48 -22.88 -4.17
C GLU A 68 15.94 -24.27 -4.61
N LYS A 69 16.75 -24.96 -3.78
CA LYS A 69 17.26 -26.30 -4.07
C LYS A 69 16.16 -27.35 -4.01
N LYS A 70 15.26 -27.27 -3.02
CA LYS A 70 14.18 -28.25 -2.88
C LYS A 70 12.92 -27.89 -3.66
N LYS A 71 12.68 -26.60 -3.90
CA LYS A 71 11.42 -26.09 -4.49
C LYS A 71 11.68 -24.92 -5.46
N PRO A 72 12.28 -25.19 -6.63
CA PRO A 72 12.63 -24.13 -7.59
C PRO A 72 11.41 -23.35 -8.10
N TYR A 73 10.25 -24.02 -8.28
CA TYR A 73 8.99 -23.39 -8.70
C TYR A 73 8.47 -22.29 -7.77
N LEU A 74 8.86 -22.30 -6.48
CA LEU A 74 8.45 -21.24 -5.55
C LEU A 74 9.10 -19.90 -5.89
N LYS A 75 10.26 -19.90 -6.56
CA LYS A 75 10.92 -18.67 -7.02
C LYS A 75 10.05 -17.94 -8.04
N GLU A 76 9.55 -18.66 -9.03
CA GLU A 76 8.67 -18.11 -10.06
C GLU A 76 7.34 -17.64 -9.46
N PHE A 77 6.77 -18.43 -8.54
CA PHE A 77 5.58 -18.03 -7.80
C PHE A 77 5.79 -16.71 -7.05
N ARG A 78 6.89 -16.54 -6.31
CA ARG A 78 7.19 -15.29 -5.58
C ARG A 78 7.27 -14.09 -6.51
N GLN A 79 7.87 -14.24 -7.69
CA GLN A 79 7.92 -13.18 -8.70
C GLN A 79 6.52 -12.83 -9.22
N LYS A 80 5.69 -13.83 -9.53
CA LYS A 80 4.30 -13.60 -9.94
C LYS A 80 3.48 -12.94 -8.84
N TYR A 81 3.62 -13.40 -7.60
CA TYR A 81 2.95 -12.84 -6.44
C TYR A 81 3.35 -11.38 -6.20
N ALA A 82 4.63 -11.04 -6.32
CA ALA A 82 5.10 -9.66 -6.22
C ALA A 82 4.49 -8.77 -7.32
N ARG A 83 4.47 -9.24 -8.59
CA ARG A 83 3.82 -8.52 -9.69
C ARG A 83 2.32 -8.35 -9.48
N ALA A 84 1.64 -9.38 -8.96
CA ALA A 84 0.22 -9.30 -8.62
C ALA A 84 -0.04 -8.24 -7.53
N ARG A 85 0.86 -8.11 -6.54
CA ARG A 85 0.80 -7.06 -5.52
C ARG A 85 1.06 -5.66 -6.08
N GLU A 86 1.94 -5.53 -7.07
CA GLU A 86 2.13 -4.27 -7.79
C GLU A 86 0.89 -3.89 -8.61
N ALA A 87 0.29 -4.85 -9.33
CA ALA A 87 -0.94 -4.65 -10.08
C ALA A 87 -2.14 -4.32 -9.17
N GLN A 88 -2.22 -4.96 -8.01
CA GLN A 88 -3.20 -4.65 -6.97
C GLN A 88 -3.14 -3.17 -6.55
N ALA A 89 -1.93 -2.59 -6.48
CA ALA A 89 -1.77 -1.17 -6.16
C ALA A 89 -2.34 -0.27 -7.26
N GLU A 90 -2.20 -0.64 -8.53
CA GLU A 90 -2.80 0.10 -9.66
C GLU A 90 -4.33 0.07 -9.57
N TYR A 91 -4.91 -1.13 -9.38
CA TYR A 91 -6.36 -1.28 -9.22
C TYR A 91 -6.90 -0.42 -8.07
N TYR A 92 -6.20 -0.39 -6.94
CA TYR A 92 -6.58 0.44 -5.80
C TYR A 92 -6.56 1.93 -6.08
N VAL A 93 -5.63 2.41 -6.91
CA VAL A 93 -5.59 3.82 -7.31
C VAL A 93 -6.72 4.16 -8.28
N ASP A 94 -7.07 3.27 -9.19
CA ASP A 94 -8.23 3.46 -10.07
C ASP A 94 -9.53 3.49 -9.26
N LEU A 95 -9.71 2.53 -8.33
CA LEU A 95 -10.86 2.46 -7.43
C LEU A 95 -11.00 3.70 -6.52
N LEU A 96 -9.89 4.36 -6.18
CA LEU A 96 -9.90 5.55 -5.33
C LEU A 96 -10.72 6.69 -5.96
N HIS A 97 -10.66 6.84 -7.29
CA HIS A 97 -11.42 7.86 -8.00
C HIS A 97 -12.92 7.59 -7.91
N GLU A 98 -13.32 6.31 -8.04
CA GLU A 98 -14.72 5.91 -7.90
C GLU A 98 -15.24 6.16 -6.49
N ILE A 99 -14.46 5.80 -5.46
CA ILE A 99 -14.85 6.02 -4.05
C ILE A 99 -14.93 7.52 -3.72
N ALA A 100 -14.01 8.32 -4.24
CA ALA A 100 -14.02 9.77 -4.02
C ALA A 100 -15.21 10.47 -4.70
N ALA A 101 -15.69 9.93 -5.81
CA ALA A 101 -16.85 10.46 -6.54
C ALA A 101 -18.20 9.94 -6.00
N ASP A 102 -18.21 8.89 -5.16
CA ASP A 102 -19.42 8.28 -4.62
C ASP A 102 -19.93 9.05 -3.39
N GLY A 103 -20.92 9.93 -3.60
CA GLY A 103 -21.63 10.67 -2.54
C GLY A 103 -22.95 10.01 -2.09
N ARG A 104 -23.17 8.73 -2.42
CA ARG A 104 -24.37 8.02 -1.95
C ARG A 104 -24.36 7.90 -0.42
N ASN A 105 -25.53 8.05 0.19
CA ASN A 105 -25.76 7.99 1.64
C ASN A 105 -25.09 9.11 2.45
N ASP A 106 -24.64 10.20 1.83
CA ASP A 106 -24.13 11.37 2.56
C ASP A 106 -25.24 12.16 3.29
N TYR A 107 -26.49 11.88 2.92
CA TYR A 107 -27.65 12.49 3.54
C TYR A 107 -28.69 11.42 3.87
N TYR A 108 -29.38 11.61 4.98
CA TYR A 108 -30.56 10.82 5.35
C TYR A 108 -31.71 11.74 5.74
N THR A 109 -32.93 11.21 5.68
CA THR A 109 -34.13 11.91 6.13
C THR A 109 -34.43 11.46 7.55
N ASP A 110 -34.49 12.42 8.48
CA ASP A 110 -34.85 12.14 9.88
C ASP A 110 -36.37 11.94 10.04
N GLU A 111 -36.81 11.52 11.23
CA GLU A 111 -38.25 11.31 11.54
C GLU A 111 -39.10 12.57 11.30
N ASP A 112 -38.51 13.76 11.44
CA ASP A 112 -39.14 15.06 11.16
C ASP A 112 -39.21 15.44 9.67
N GLY A 113 -38.76 14.56 8.75
CA GLY A 113 -38.71 14.84 7.31
C GLY A 113 -37.62 15.83 6.88
N LYS A 114 -36.70 16.19 7.79
CA LYS A 114 -35.59 17.09 7.50
C LYS A 114 -34.37 16.32 6.99
N LEU A 115 -33.78 16.80 5.90
CA LEU A 115 -32.51 16.26 5.38
C LEU A 115 -31.37 16.58 6.35
N ARG A 116 -30.64 15.56 6.81
CA ARG A 116 -29.43 15.70 7.64
C ARG A 116 -28.24 15.02 6.98
N VAL A 117 -27.06 15.54 7.27
CA VAL A 117 -25.78 14.99 6.80
C VAL A 117 -25.42 13.76 7.62
N ASP A 118 -25.09 12.67 6.95
CA ASP A 118 -24.51 11.48 7.57
C ASP A 118 -22.99 11.64 7.71
N HIS A 119 -22.56 12.18 8.85
CA HIS A 119 -21.14 12.34 9.16
C HIS A 119 -20.41 11.00 9.31
N GLU A 120 -21.11 9.92 9.66
CA GLU A 120 -20.50 8.59 9.79
C GLU A 120 -20.13 8.05 8.41
N ASN A 121 -21.03 8.19 7.42
CA ASN A 121 -20.76 7.79 6.04
C ASN A 121 -19.58 8.56 5.45
N ILE A 122 -19.56 9.89 5.60
CA ILE A 122 -18.47 10.74 5.11
C ILE A 122 -17.14 10.36 5.78
N ALA A 123 -17.14 10.18 7.11
CA ALA A 123 -15.94 9.78 7.84
C ALA A 123 -15.44 8.38 7.41
N ARG A 124 -16.35 7.44 7.15
CA ARG A 124 -16.02 6.11 6.64
C ARG A 124 -15.44 6.18 5.24
N SER A 125 -15.99 7.00 4.34
CA SER A 125 -15.46 7.20 2.98
C SER A 125 -14.05 7.78 3.02
N LYS A 126 -13.80 8.78 3.88
CA LYS A 126 -12.46 9.31 4.12
C LYS A 126 -11.49 8.23 4.63
N LEU A 127 -11.90 7.45 5.63
CA LEU A 127 -11.07 6.35 6.15
C LEU A 127 -10.76 5.28 5.09
N ARG A 128 -11.70 4.97 4.20
CA ARG A 128 -11.49 4.05 3.06
C ARG A 128 -10.42 4.61 2.11
N ILE A 129 -10.55 5.88 1.72
CA ILE A 129 -9.57 6.55 0.85
C ILE A 129 -8.18 6.50 1.48
N ASP A 130 -8.06 6.85 2.77
CA ASP A 130 -6.77 6.88 3.47
C ASP A 130 -6.15 5.48 3.58
N THR A 131 -6.97 4.46 3.88
CA THR A 131 -6.52 3.05 3.93
C THR A 131 -6.00 2.58 2.57
N ILE A 132 -6.69 2.94 1.49
CA ILE A 132 -6.30 2.58 0.12
C ILE A 132 -5.00 3.28 -0.27
N LYS A 133 -4.87 4.60 -0.01
CA LYS A 133 -3.63 5.37 -0.26
C LYS A 133 -2.44 4.74 0.47
N PHE A 134 -2.61 4.47 1.77
CA PHE A 134 -1.58 3.84 2.58
C PHE A 134 -1.17 2.48 2.00
N THR A 135 -2.14 1.67 1.61
CA THR A 135 -1.88 0.33 1.05
C THR A 135 -1.15 0.43 -0.29
N ALA A 136 -1.61 1.27 -1.22
CA ALA A 136 -0.97 1.47 -2.52
C ALA A 136 0.48 1.99 -2.38
N ALA A 137 0.72 2.91 -1.45
CA ALA A 137 2.06 3.42 -1.13
C ALA A 137 2.99 2.33 -0.60
N LYS A 138 2.49 1.36 0.18
CA LYS A 138 3.30 0.23 0.68
C LYS A 138 3.52 -0.86 -0.37
N LEU A 139 2.54 -1.09 -1.25
CA LEU A 139 2.64 -2.09 -2.32
C LEU A 139 3.56 -1.64 -3.46
N ARG A 140 3.53 -0.36 -3.84
CA ARG A 140 4.38 0.20 -4.91
C ARG A 140 5.03 1.53 -4.48
N PRO A 141 5.97 1.50 -3.53
CA PRO A 141 6.54 2.73 -2.93
C PRO A 141 7.26 3.63 -3.94
N LYS A 142 7.90 3.06 -4.97
CA LYS A 142 8.58 3.87 -6.00
C LYS A 142 7.63 4.83 -6.75
N LYS A 143 6.36 4.46 -6.89
CA LYS A 143 5.35 5.22 -7.65
C LYS A 143 4.45 6.04 -6.74
N TYR A 144 4.03 5.47 -5.61
CA TYR A 144 2.97 6.02 -4.77
C TYR A 144 3.40 6.43 -3.35
N ALA A 145 4.67 6.27 -2.97
CA ALA A 145 5.12 6.79 -1.69
C ALA A 145 5.19 8.32 -1.71
N ASP A 146 4.89 8.93 -0.56
CA ASP A 146 5.06 10.36 -0.36
C ASP A 146 6.53 10.73 -0.52
N ARG A 147 6.81 11.67 -1.43
CA ARG A 147 8.16 12.20 -1.63
C ARG A 147 8.38 13.35 -0.66
N ILE A 148 9.32 13.18 0.26
CA ILE A 148 9.82 14.28 1.06
C ILE A 148 10.85 15.01 0.19
N PRO A 149 10.63 16.29 -0.15
CA PRO A 149 11.66 17.06 -0.86
C PRO A 149 12.90 17.15 0.03
N ILE A 150 14.05 16.70 -0.50
CA ILE A 150 15.34 16.90 0.14
C ILE A 150 15.73 18.34 -0.18
N VAL A 151 15.62 19.23 0.81
CA VAL A 151 16.20 20.57 0.72
C VAL A 151 17.70 20.40 0.97
N ASN A 152 18.51 20.66 -0.05
CA ASN A 152 19.96 20.75 0.12
C ASN A 152 20.26 22.14 0.73
N ASP A 153 20.91 22.17 1.88
CA ASP A 153 21.26 23.38 2.64
C ASP A 153 22.33 24.27 1.93
N ASP A 154 22.80 23.89 0.73
CA ASP A 154 23.98 24.47 0.06
C ASP A 154 23.66 25.42 -1.13
N GLU A 155 22.40 25.65 -1.47
CA GLU A 155 22.03 26.70 -2.44
C GLU A 155 21.44 27.92 -1.72
N PRO A 156 21.96 29.14 -1.95
CA PRO A 156 21.27 30.36 -1.55
C PRO A 156 19.87 30.32 -2.16
N ILE A 157 18.85 30.55 -1.32
CA ILE A 157 17.45 30.65 -1.74
C ILE A 157 17.34 31.88 -2.67
N ASP A 158 17.63 31.69 -3.96
CA ASP A 158 17.45 32.70 -4.97
C ASP A 158 15.97 32.78 -5.28
N GLY A 159 15.28 33.67 -4.57
CA GLY A 159 14.10 34.41 -5.03
C GLY A 159 12.99 33.64 -5.76
N GLY A 160 12.83 32.34 -5.51
CA GLY A 160 11.83 31.51 -6.16
C GLY A 160 10.43 31.96 -5.76
N GLU A 161 9.68 32.43 -6.75
CA GLU A 161 8.34 33.00 -6.67
C GLU A 161 7.41 32.18 -5.75
N LEU A 162 6.89 32.84 -4.70
CA LEU A 162 5.85 32.31 -3.82
C LEU A 162 4.57 32.11 -4.66
N THR A 163 4.35 30.90 -5.15
CA THR A 163 3.01 30.51 -5.55
C THR A 163 2.16 30.40 -4.28
N SER A 164 1.29 31.38 -4.11
CA SER A 164 0.42 31.54 -2.95
C SER A 164 -0.66 30.45 -2.95
N ALA A 165 -0.34 29.28 -2.41
CA ALA A 165 -1.33 28.41 -1.78
C ALA A 165 -1.47 28.88 -0.33
N SER A 166 -2.53 29.63 -0.08
CA SER A 166 -2.91 30.20 1.20
C SER A 166 -3.07 29.11 2.27
N ASP A 167 -2.09 29.03 3.17
CA ASP A 167 -2.29 28.51 4.51
C ASP A 167 -1.61 29.47 5.49
N GLU A 168 -2.41 30.07 6.36
CA GLU A 168 -1.97 30.95 7.42
C GLU A 168 -0.95 30.23 8.31
N ILE A 169 0.33 30.46 8.05
CA ILE A 169 1.42 29.93 8.86
C ILE A 169 1.23 30.48 10.28
N ASN A 170 0.82 29.59 11.19
CA ASN A 170 0.62 29.84 12.61
C ASN A 170 1.85 30.53 13.20
N GLU A 171 1.64 31.60 13.96
CA GLU A 171 2.70 32.46 14.51
C GLU A 171 3.69 31.70 15.39
N ARG A 172 3.27 30.58 15.99
CA ARG A 172 4.17 29.64 16.70
C ARG A 172 5.15 28.93 15.77
N GLU A 173 4.73 28.58 14.57
CA GLU A 173 5.56 27.95 13.53
C GLU A 173 6.59 28.96 13.01
N ARG A 174 6.18 30.23 12.82
CA ARG A 174 7.09 31.33 12.46
C ARG A 174 8.12 31.58 13.57
N GLY A 175 7.66 31.65 14.82
CA GLY A 175 8.54 31.83 15.98
C GLY A 175 9.57 30.71 16.13
N ARG A 176 9.16 29.45 15.90
CA ARG A 176 10.08 28.30 15.89
C ARG A 176 11.14 28.41 14.80
N ARG A 177 10.76 28.82 13.59
CA ARG A 177 11.71 28.99 12.47
C ARG A 177 12.70 30.12 12.71
N ILE A 178 12.24 31.24 13.27
CA ILE A 178 13.12 32.37 13.63
C ILE A 178 14.08 31.98 14.76
N ALA A 179 13.58 31.32 15.81
CA ALA A 179 14.41 30.86 16.93
C ALA A 179 15.47 29.84 16.47
N PHE A 180 15.10 28.93 15.57
CA PHE A 180 16.03 27.96 14.99
C PHE A 180 17.12 28.64 14.13
N ALA A 181 16.75 29.64 13.33
CA ALA A 181 17.69 30.43 12.54
C ALA A 181 18.66 31.22 13.43
N MET A 182 18.18 31.84 14.51
CA MET A 182 19.05 32.55 15.46
C MET A 182 20.00 31.61 16.22
N ALA A 183 19.51 30.44 16.66
CA ALA A 183 20.34 29.46 17.36
C ALA A 183 21.47 28.92 16.47
N ARG A 184 21.20 28.66 15.19
CA ARG A 184 22.24 28.29 14.21
C ARG A 184 23.23 29.44 13.96
N GLY A 185 22.75 30.69 13.91
CA GLY A 185 23.61 31.87 13.78
C GLY A 185 24.59 32.03 14.94
N LEU A 186 24.12 31.82 16.18
CA LEU A 186 24.98 31.84 17.38
C LEU A 186 26.04 30.73 17.37
N GLN A 187 25.66 29.50 17.01
CA GLN A 187 26.60 28.37 16.92
C GLN A 187 27.67 28.57 15.84
N ALA A 188 27.33 29.25 14.75
CA ALA A 188 28.28 29.57 13.68
C ALA A 188 29.28 30.66 14.11
N ILE A 189 28.87 31.62 14.96
CA ILE A 189 29.74 32.65 15.51
C ILE A 189 30.72 32.04 16.53
N ASP A 190 30.23 31.16 17.41
CA ASP A 190 31.06 30.47 18.40
C ASP A 190 32.14 29.59 17.73
N ALA A 191 31.80 28.92 16.62
CA ALA A 191 32.74 28.12 15.84
C ALA A 191 33.81 28.94 15.09
N GLN A 192 33.59 30.24 14.88
CA GLN A 192 34.56 31.15 14.23
C GLN A 192 35.47 31.85 15.24
N GLY A 193 35.03 32.04 16.49
CA GLY A 193 35.85 32.62 17.56
C GLY A 193 36.95 31.69 18.10
N GLU A 194 36.82 30.38 17.92
CA GLU A 194 37.79 29.38 18.40
C GLU A 194 38.98 29.16 17.45
N LYS A 195 38.99 29.83 16.29
CA LYS A 195 40.07 29.76 15.27
C LYS A 195 40.91 31.03 15.16
N ALA A 196 40.79 31.97 16.10
CA ALA A 196 41.59 33.21 16.15
C ALA A 196 42.64 33.16 17.27
#